data_AF-A0A7J9S1G2-F1
#
_entry.id   AF-A0A7J9S1G2-F1
#
_cell.length_a   1.000
_cell.length_b   1.000
_cell.length_c   1.000
_cell.angle_alpha   90.00
_cell.angle_beta   90.00
_cell.angle_gamma   90.00
#
_symmetry.space_group_name_H-M   'P 1'
#
loop_
_entity.id
_entity.type
_entity.pdbx_description
1 polymer ?
#
loop_
_entity_poly.entity_id
_entity_poly.type
_entity_poly.pdbx_seq_one_letter_code
_entity_poly.pdbx_strand_id
1 'polypeptide(L)'
;MIVTDIKKCRTYEECEDCKNKEISKCMEVCPTNAIKMIDGKAFSCITCGTCAKECPTGAIKKNEYGGYYVNRKLCTGCGICKNVCPIDIIDIREDSTGKSYPTGMCVMCGLCTTECPYNARLYFDPSSLKNTKNKMLMERYSTIFKMMGKTYEFPEPKHVKIVKPAERKLRHSISIDSEKCVECGKCIYLCPKDTIIEAEIVDGCTRCNICKEVCPVDAIEYGEVTENCILCGNCISKCPKDVLEISEFKVVKTKEDVKANPEKHCINCGLCVDKCPSNALRFENGKILYDPKTCTLCNTCVKECPQGVRINKGEFVDGGCVLCELCIKECPEDAISIKERSKFTSIDKEECIACGTCSMVCPNDAITVVIDSLNFSGNKVHSKVIFNDNCVICEKCAIHCPRDVIENTSGHKKVVDRENSYIRTDNDYCVKCGLCTIICPNDAIDKGEINTEKCEYCSACVNICPTRAIRIYRTWNEKTK
;
A
#
# COMPACT_ATOMS: atom_id res chain seq x y z
N MET A 1 -23.88 -0.69 -6.71
CA MET A 1 -24.47 -1.49 -7.82
C MET A 1 -24.38 -0.72 -9.13
N ILE A 2 -24.50 -1.38 -10.28
CA ILE A 2 -24.60 -0.68 -11.58
C ILE A 2 -26.07 -0.68 -11.99
N VAL A 3 -26.63 0.52 -12.17
CA VAL A 3 -28.02 0.75 -12.56
C VAL A 3 -28.09 1.34 -13.96
N THR A 4 -29.30 1.33 -14.52
CA THR A 4 -29.57 1.89 -15.85
C THR A 4 -30.53 3.05 -15.72
N ASP A 5 -30.11 4.22 -16.20
CA ASP A 5 -31.01 5.34 -16.50
C ASP A 5 -31.84 4.98 -17.74
N ILE A 6 -33.06 4.54 -17.48
CA ILE A 6 -34.02 4.08 -18.49
C ILE A 6 -34.30 5.17 -19.54
N LYS A 7 -34.21 6.46 -19.18
CA LYS A 7 -34.45 7.57 -20.12
C LYS A 7 -33.31 7.74 -21.12
N LYS A 8 -32.08 7.48 -20.68
CA LYS A 8 -30.88 7.59 -21.52
C LYS A 8 -30.57 6.31 -22.28
N CYS A 9 -30.98 5.16 -21.76
CA CYS A 9 -30.70 3.88 -22.40
C CYS A 9 -31.44 3.75 -23.73
N ARG A 10 -30.72 3.45 -24.80
CA ARG A 10 -31.26 3.25 -26.15
C ARG A 10 -30.85 1.87 -26.65
N THR A 11 -31.72 1.26 -27.43
CA THR A 11 -31.49 -0.02 -28.13
C THR A 11 -30.65 0.14 -29.39
N TYR A 12 -30.74 1.29 -30.05
CA TYR A 12 -30.23 1.53 -31.40
C TYR A 12 -29.47 2.85 -31.48
N GLU A 13 -28.40 2.86 -32.27
CA GLU A 13 -28.04 4.03 -33.08
C GLU A 13 -28.87 3.92 -34.38
N GLU A 14 -29.54 4.98 -34.81
CA GLU A 14 -29.94 5.10 -36.22
C GLU A 14 -28.64 5.25 -37.01
N CYS A 15 -27.98 4.13 -37.32
CA CYS A 15 -26.78 4.09 -38.14
C CYS A 15 -27.09 3.22 -39.36
N GLU A 16 -27.17 3.84 -40.53
CA GLU A 16 -27.46 3.16 -41.80
C GLU A 16 -26.38 2.12 -42.17
N ASP A 17 -25.15 2.27 -41.66
CA ASP A 17 -23.97 1.48 -42.04
C ASP A 17 -23.34 0.59 -40.94
N CYS A 18 -23.96 0.45 -39.76
CA CYS A 18 -23.38 -0.36 -38.69
C CYS A 18 -23.50 -1.88 -38.97
N LYS A 19 -22.37 -2.60 -38.90
CA LYS A 19 -22.27 -4.06 -39.09
C LYS A 19 -22.87 -4.90 -37.94
N ASN A 20 -23.11 -4.33 -36.75
CA ASN A 20 -23.62 -5.07 -35.58
C ASN A 20 -25.02 -4.55 -35.18
N LYS A 21 -26.06 -5.13 -35.77
CA LYS A 21 -27.47 -4.69 -35.61
C LYS A 21 -28.22 -5.28 -34.40
N GLU A 22 -27.62 -6.17 -33.60
CA GLU A 22 -28.40 -6.99 -32.64
C GLU A 22 -27.95 -6.93 -31.16
N ILE A 23 -26.80 -6.35 -30.81
CA ILE A 23 -26.26 -6.41 -29.43
C ILE A 23 -25.85 -5.02 -28.95
N SER A 24 -26.34 -4.62 -27.76
CA SER A 24 -25.90 -3.38 -27.11
C SER A 24 -24.41 -3.47 -26.73
N LYS A 25 -23.62 -2.42 -27.02
CA LYS A 25 -22.19 -2.35 -26.68
C LYS A 25 -21.89 -2.72 -25.21
N CYS A 26 -22.78 -2.36 -24.29
CA CYS A 26 -22.62 -2.70 -22.88
C CYS A 26 -22.69 -4.22 -22.60
N MET A 27 -23.48 -4.98 -23.37
CA MET A 27 -23.56 -6.44 -23.30
C MET A 27 -22.33 -7.09 -23.93
N GLU A 28 -21.87 -6.58 -25.07
CA GLU A 28 -20.68 -7.06 -25.77
C GLU A 28 -19.45 -7.05 -24.85
N VAL A 29 -19.27 -5.98 -24.08
CA VAL A 29 -18.13 -5.83 -23.17
C VAL A 29 -18.34 -6.49 -21.80
N CYS A 30 -19.48 -7.15 -21.56
CA CYS A 30 -19.78 -7.74 -20.25
C CYS A 30 -19.11 -9.11 -20.08
N PRO A 31 -18.04 -9.23 -19.26
CA PRO A 31 -17.25 -10.48 -19.15
C PRO A 31 -18.01 -11.64 -18.50
N THR A 32 -19.14 -11.34 -17.86
CA THR A 32 -19.88 -12.28 -17.03
C THR A 32 -21.27 -12.55 -17.57
N ASN A 33 -21.66 -11.95 -18.70
CA ASN A 33 -23.02 -11.99 -19.23
C ASN A 33 -24.07 -11.52 -18.20
N ALA A 34 -23.69 -10.60 -17.32
CA ALA A 34 -24.54 -10.08 -16.26
C ALA A 34 -25.51 -8.98 -16.75
N ILE A 35 -25.76 -8.90 -18.07
CA ILE A 35 -26.64 -7.91 -18.68
C ILE A 35 -27.64 -8.60 -19.61
N LYS A 36 -28.93 -8.30 -19.45
CA LYS A 36 -30.02 -8.74 -20.32
C LYS A 36 -30.82 -7.54 -20.81
N MET A 37 -31.43 -7.66 -21.99
CA MET A 37 -32.37 -6.66 -22.52
C MET A 37 -33.78 -6.98 -22.05
N ILE A 38 -34.48 -5.98 -21.52
CA ILE A 38 -35.89 -6.05 -21.14
C ILE A 38 -36.55 -4.79 -21.70
N ASP A 39 -37.57 -4.95 -22.55
CA ASP A 39 -38.28 -3.85 -23.23
C ASP A 39 -37.36 -2.80 -23.87
N GLY A 40 -36.29 -3.28 -24.53
CA GLY A 40 -35.31 -2.41 -25.17
C GLY A 40 -34.38 -1.65 -24.21
N LYS A 41 -34.28 -2.07 -22.95
CA LYS A 41 -33.40 -1.45 -21.96
C LYS A 41 -32.48 -2.49 -21.35
N ALA A 42 -31.21 -2.12 -21.16
CA ALA A 42 -30.19 -3.01 -20.62
C ALA A 42 -30.25 -3.07 -19.09
N PHE A 43 -30.54 -4.22 -18.50
CA PHE A 43 -30.53 -4.44 -17.04
C PHE A 43 -29.43 -5.40 -16.64
N SER A 44 -28.93 -5.25 -15.42
CA SER A 44 -27.90 -6.13 -14.87
C SER A 44 -28.25 -6.70 -13.51
N CYS A 45 -27.43 -7.66 -13.08
CA CYS A 45 -27.46 -8.19 -11.72
C CYS A 45 -27.57 -7.06 -10.68
N ILE A 46 -28.62 -7.12 -9.86
CA ILE A 46 -28.88 -6.17 -8.77
C ILE A 46 -28.00 -6.39 -7.54
N THR A 47 -27.10 -7.38 -7.58
CA THR A 47 -26.16 -7.67 -6.49
C THR A 47 -26.81 -7.93 -5.13
N CYS A 48 -28.00 -8.55 -5.14
CA CYS A 48 -28.75 -8.88 -3.93
C CYS A 48 -28.04 -9.91 -3.05
N GLY A 49 -27.25 -10.81 -3.64
CA GLY A 49 -26.50 -11.82 -2.92
C GLY A 49 -27.25 -13.11 -2.59
N THR A 50 -28.51 -13.26 -3.00
CA THR A 50 -29.26 -14.52 -2.81
C THR A 50 -28.49 -15.71 -3.37
N CYS A 51 -27.91 -15.58 -4.57
CA CYS A 51 -27.11 -16.64 -5.19
C CYS A 51 -25.90 -17.05 -4.34
N ALA A 52 -25.27 -16.12 -3.61
CA ALA A 52 -24.14 -16.41 -2.73
C ALA A 52 -24.61 -17.07 -1.43
N LYS A 53 -25.70 -16.57 -0.85
CA LYS A 53 -26.29 -17.09 0.39
C LYS A 53 -26.74 -18.54 0.24
N GLU A 54 -27.38 -18.87 -0.88
CA GLU A 54 -27.94 -20.19 -1.15
C GLU A 54 -26.92 -21.16 -1.81
N CYS A 55 -25.66 -20.75 -1.97
CA CYS A 55 -24.64 -21.60 -2.60
C CYS A 55 -24.14 -22.68 -1.62
N PRO A 56 -24.44 -23.97 -1.83
CA PRO A 56 -24.12 -25.02 -0.85
C PRO A 56 -22.62 -25.26 -0.67
N THR A 57 -21.82 -24.99 -1.70
CA THR A 57 -20.36 -25.16 -1.66
C THR A 57 -19.61 -23.89 -1.27
N GLY A 58 -20.32 -22.76 -1.09
CA GLY A 58 -19.67 -21.46 -0.87
C GLY A 58 -18.82 -20.97 -2.05
N ALA A 59 -19.08 -21.47 -3.27
CA ALA A 59 -18.32 -21.10 -4.47
C ALA A 59 -18.52 -19.64 -4.88
N ILE A 60 -19.68 -19.04 -4.60
CA ILE A 60 -20.00 -17.66 -4.97
C ILE A 60 -19.60 -16.72 -3.82
N LYS A 61 -18.73 -15.75 -4.11
CA LYS A 61 -18.18 -14.80 -3.13
C LYS A 61 -18.49 -13.37 -3.53
N LYS A 62 -18.65 -12.50 -2.53
CA LYS A 62 -18.78 -11.05 -2.70
C LYS A 62 -17.39 -10.41 -2.74
N ASN A 63 -17.16 -9.47 -3.66
CA ASN A 63 -15.94 -8.67 -3.71
C ASN A 63 -16.09 -7.32 -2.97
N GLU A 64 -15.00 -6.59 -2.82
CA GLU A 64 -14.97 -5.29 -2.14
C GLU A 64 -15.76 -4.19 -2.85
N TYR A 65 -15.94 -4.31 -4.17
CA TYR A 65 -16.76 -3.41 -4.97
C TYR A 65 -18.27 -3.68 -4.85
N GLY A 66 -18.66 -4.72 -4.10
CA GLY A 66 -20.05 -5.13 -3.90
C GLY A 66 -20.62 -6.06 -4.96
N GLY A 67 -19.81 -6.49 -5.93
CA GLY A 67 -20.15 -7.51 -6.93
C GLY A 67 -19.95 -8.93 -6.42
N TYR A 68 -20.37 -9.90 -7.24
CA TYR A 68 -20.23 -11.33 -6.93
C TYR A 68 -19.44 -12.04 -8.02
N TYR A 69 -18.61 -13.00 -7.62
CA TYR A 69 -17.78 -13.80 -8.49
C TYR A 69 -17.78 -15.26 -8.05
N VAL A 70 -17.43 -16.16 -8.97
CA VAL A 70 -17.50 -17.61 -8.76
C VAL A 70 -16.10 -18.18 -8.65
N ASN A 71 -15.85 -18.94 -7.61
CA ASN A 71 -14.74 -19.89 -7.56
C ASN A 71 -15.14 -21.13 -8.34
N ARG A 72 -14.71 -21.24 -9.61
CA ARG A 72 -15.09 -22.39 -10.44
C ARG A 72 -14.59 -23.69 -9.85
N LYS A 73 -13.45 -23.72 -9.15
CA LYS A 73 -12.94 -24.93 -8.49
C LYS A 73 -13.92 -25.55 -7.49
N LEU A 74 -14.64 -24.72 -6.71
CA LEU A 74 -15.64 -25.17 -5.74
C LEU A 74 -17.05 -25.30 -6.33
N CYS A 75 -17.27 -24.82 -7.55
CA CYS A 75 -18.58 -24.87 -8.18
C CYS A 75 -18.86 -26.25 -8.76
N THR A 76 -20.01 -26.82 -8.40
CA THR A 76 -20.50 -28.11 -8.92
C THR A 76 -21.43 -27.96 -10.13
N GLY A 77 -21.73 -26.73 -10.55
CA GLY A 77 -22.68 -26.49 -11.65
C GLY A 77 -24.16 -26.76 -11.32
N CYS A 78 -24.52 -27.01 -10.05
CA CYS A 78 -25.85 -27.49 -9.64
C CYS A 78 -27.08 -26.63 -9.98
N GLY A 79 -26.92 -25.39 -10.46
CA GLY A 79 -28.06 -24.56 -10.90
C GLY A 79 -28.85 -23.84 -9.81
N ILE A 80 -28.60 -24.07 -8.51
CA ILE A 80 -29.36 -23.43 -7.42
C ILE A 80 -29.37 -21.90 -7.56
N CYS A 81 -28.20 -21.30 -7.83
CA CYS A 81 -28.07 -19.85 -8.02
C CYS A 81 -28.92 -19.29 -9.17
N LYS A 82 -29.19 -20.06 -10.22
CA LYS A 82 -30.12 -19.71 -11.31
C LYS A 82 -31.55 -19.69 -10.77
N ASN A 83 -31.96 -20.78 -10.11
CA ASN A 83 -33.33 -20.95 -9.60
C ASN A 83 -33.72 -19.91 -8.55
N VAL A 84 -32.79 -19.51 -7.69
CA VAL A 84 -33.03 -18.52 -6.62
C VAL A 84 -32.83 -17.07 -7.09
N CYS A 85 -32.45 -16.84 -8.35
CA CYS A 85 -32.20 -15.49 -8.84
C CYS A 85 -33.52 -14.71 -8.95
N PRO A 86 -33.73 -13.63 -8.17
CA PRO A 86 -34.99 -12.91 -8.21
C PRO A 86 -35.22 -12.25 -9.57
N ILE A 87 -34.19 -11.94 -10.34
CA ILE A 87 -34.36 -11.27 -11.63
C ILE A 87 -34.03 -12.16 -12.83
N ASP A 88 -33.90 -13.48 -12.58
CA ASP A 88 -33.65 -14.50 -13.62
C ASP A 88 -32.53 -14.15 -14.60
N ILE A 89 -31.42 -13.59 -14.09
CA ILE A 89 -30.28 -13.18 -14.92
C ILE A 89 -29.15 -14.21 -14.96
N ILE A 90 -29.17 -15.18 -14.06
CA ILE A 90 -28.10 -16.18 -13.92
C ILE A 90 -28.37 -17.34 -14.86
N ASP A 91 -27.36 -17.69 -15.67
CA ASP A 91 -27.40 -18.84 -16.58
C ASP A 91 -26.24 -19.78 -16.35
N ILE A 92 -26.49 -21.09 -16.45
CA ILE A 92 -25.44 -22.11 -16.35
C ILE A 92 -24.86 -22.31 -17.74
N ARG A 93 -23.53 -22.19 -17.85
CA ARG A 93 -22.77 -22.39 -19.08
C ARG A 93 -21.63 -23.35 -18.82
N GLU A 94 -21.12 -23.97 -19.88
CA GLU A 94 -19.95 -24.84 -19.83
C GLU A 94 -18.71 -24.09 -20.31
N ASP A 95 -17.58 -24.33 -19.66
CA ASP A 95 -16.29 -23.86 -20.17
C ASP A 95 -15.69 -24.85 -21.18
N SER A 96 -14.52 -24.51 -21.71
CA SER A 96 -13.77 -25.34 -22.66
C SER A 96 -13.37 -26.72 -22.11
N THR A 97 -13.46 -26.94 -20.80
CA THR A 97 -13.17 -28.23 -20.16
C THR A 97 -14.43 -29.07 -19.95
N GLY A 98 -15.60 -28.58 -20.39
CA GLY A 98 -16.90 -29.22 -20.17
C GLY A 98 -17.46 -28.99 -18.76
N LYS A 99 -16.83 -28.11 -17.96
CA LYS A 99 -17.28 -27.85 -16.60
C LYS A 99 -18.38 -26.80 -16.59
N SER A 100 -19.54 -27.15 -16.04
CA SER A 100 -20.67 -26.23 -15.92
C SER A 100 -20.48 -25.25 -14.75
N TYR A 101 -20.74 -23.96 -14.97
CA TYR A 101 -20.66 -22.90 -13.97
C TYR A 101 -21.67 -21.77 -14.24
N PRO A 102 -22.08 -21.03 -13.21
CA PRO A 102 -23.01 -19.92 -13.38
C PRO A 102 -22.34 -18.65 -13.92
N THR A 103 -23.03 -18.02 -14.86
CA THR A 103 -22.79 -16.68 -15.39
C THR A 103 -23.94 -15.74 -14.95
N GLY A 104 -23.93 -14.48 -15.34
CA GLY A 104 -24.99 -13.53 -15.00
C GLY A 104 -24.75 -12.70 -13.73
N MET A 105 -23.64 -12.94 -13.02
CA MET A 105 -23.29 -12.20 -11.80
C MET A 105 -22.38 -11.01 -12.12
N CYS A 106 -22.82 -9.81 -11.75
CA CYS A 106 -22.01 -8.60 -11.94
C CYS A 106 -20.84 -8.59 -10.95
N VAL A 107 -19.63 -8.55 -11.48
CA VAL A 107 -18.39 -8.41 -10.70
C VAL A 107 -18.02 -6.96 -10.40
N MET A 108 -18.82 -5.98 -10.84
CA MET A 108 -18.54 -4.53 -10.73
C MET A 108 -17.24 -4.11 -11.43
N CYS A 109 -17.02 -4.60 -12.65
CA CYS A 109 -15.85 -4.18 -13.45
C CYS A 109 -16.02 -2.81 -14.13
N GLY A 110 -17.24 -2.29 -14.24
CA GLY A 110 -17.48 -0.95 -14.81
C GLY A 110 -17.33 -0.82 -16.33
N LEU A 111 -16.92 -1.86 -17.06
CA LEU A 111 -16.77 -1.77 -18.53
C LEU A 111 -18.05 -1.28 -19.20
N CYS A 112 -19.21 -1.80 -18.78
CA CYS A 112 -20.50 -1.38 -19.30
C CYS A 112 -20.88 0.08 -19.00
N THR A 113 -20.28 0.70 -17.97
CA THR A 113 -20.51 2.13 -17.67
C THR A 113 -19.67 3.00 -18.58
N THR A 114 -18.40 2.63 -18.78
CA THR A 114 -17.49 3.44 -19.61
C THR A 114 -17.80 3.30 -21.10
N GLU A 115 -18.18 2.11 -21.56
CA GLU A 115 -18.43 1.88 -22.99
C GLU A 115 -19.84 2.30 -23.43
N CYS A 116 -20.68 2.80 -22.51
CA CYS A 116 -22.05 3.19 -22.85
C CYS A 116 -22.06 4.56 -23.54
N PRO A 117 -22.38 4.65 -24.85
CA PRO A 117 -22.31 5.92 -25.59
C PRO A 117 -23.30 6.98 -25.08
N TYR A 118 -24.37 6.54 -24.41
CA TYR A 118 -25.42 7.42 -23.89
C TYR A 118 -25.27 7.74 -22.39
N ASN A 119 -24.19 7.30 -21.74
CA ASN A 119 -24.01 7.43 -20.28
C ASN A 119 -25.24 6.96 -19.49
N ALA A 120 -25.88 5.89 -19.98
CA ALA A 120 -27.09 5.35 -19.39
C ALA A 120 -26.79 4.35 -18.26
N ARG A 121 -25.58 3.79 -18.23
CA ARG A 121 -25.15 2.81 -17.23
C ARG A 121 -24.34 3.54 -16.17
N LEU A 122 -24.78 3.48 -14.91
CA LEU A 122 -24.24 4.32 -13.83
C LEU A 122 -23.86 3.48 -12.62
N TYR A 123 -22.72 3.80 -12.00
CA TYR A 123 -22.43 3.35 -10.65
C TYR A 123 -23.39 4.04 -9.67
N PHE A 124 -23.97 3.24 -8.79
CA PHE A 124 -24.92 3.69 -7.78
C PHE A 124 -24.52 3.17 -6.41
N ASP A 125 -24.22 4.09 -5.50
CA ASP A 125 -24.04 3.80 -4.08
C ASP A 125 -25.37 3.98 -3.35
N PRO A 126 -25.92 2.93 -2.70
CA PRO A 126 -27.11 3.05 -1.85
C PRO A 126 -27.03 4.14 -0.78
N SER A 127 -25.84 4.49 -0.28
CA SER A 127 -25.66 5.60 0.67
C SER A 127 -26.12 6.96 0.11
N SER A 128 -26.16 7.07 -1.23
CA SER A 128 -26.53 8.27 -1.97
C SER A 128 -28.05 8.45 -2.14
N LEU A 129 -28.87 7.58 -1.55
CA LEU A 129 -30.34 7.67 -1.55
C LEU A 129 -30.90 8.90 -0.80
N LYS A 130 -30.05 9.62 -0.04
CA LYS A 130 -30.41 10.92 0.55
C LYS A 130 -30.72 11.99 -0.51
N ASN A 131 -30.22 11.82 -1.74
CA ASN A 131 -30.47 12.74 -2.85
C ASN A 131 -31.78 12.39 -3.57
N THR A 132 -32.69 13.35 -3.67
CA THR A 132 -33.99 13.22 -4.35
C THR A 132 -33.86 12.70 -5.80
N LYS A 133 -32.84 13.13 -6.55
CA LYS A 133 -32.59 12.63 -7.92
C LYS A 133 -32.24 11.14 -7.93
N ASN A 134 -31.43 10.70 -6.98
CA ASN A 134 -31.02 9.30 -6.85
C ASN A 134 -32.18 8.41 -6.39
N LYS A 135 -33.04 8.93 -5.51
CA LYS A 135 -34.28 8.27 -5.11
C LYS A 135 -35.21 8.04 -6.32
N MET A 136 -35.45 9.07 -7.13
CA MET A 136 -36.27 8.95 -8.35
C MET A 136 -35.67 8.00 -9.39
N LEU A 137 -34.34 7.98 -9.55
CA LEU A 137 -33.66 7.03 -10.43
C LEU A 137 -33.90 5.58 -9.98
N MET A 138 -33.77 5.32 -8.67
CA MET A 138 -34.00 4.00 -8.10
C MET A 138 -35.47 3.57 -8.14
N GLU A 139 -36.41 4.49 -7.92
CA GLU A 139 -37.83 4.22 -8.08
C GLU A 139 -38.14 3.76 -9.51
N ARG A 140 -37.62 4.47 -10.53
CA ARG A 140 -37.78 4.10 -11.94
C ARG A 140 -37.15 2.75 -12.26
N TYR A 141 -35.94 2.50 -11.76
CA TYR A 141 -35.25 1.22 -11.94
C TYR A 141 -36.03 0.06 -11.29
N SER A 142 -36.71 0.32 -10.16
CA SER A 142 -37.47 -0.67 -9.41
C SER A 142 -38.84 -0.99 -10.00
N THR A 143 -39.44 -0.07 -10.76
CA THR A 143 -40.74 -0.28 -11.43
C THR A 143 -40.72 -1.49 -12.37
N ILE A 144 -39.58 -1.77 -13.00
CA ILE A 144 -39.46 -2.89 -13.94
C ILE A 144 -39.44 -4.24 -13.23
N PHE A 145 -38.87 -4.34 -12.02
CA PHE A 145 -38.96 -5.57 -11.22
C PHE A 145 -40.41 -5.87 -10.83
N LYS A 146 -41.21 -4.84 -10.53
CA LYS A 146 -42.65 -4.98 -10.30
C LYS A 146 -43.40 -5.52 -11.52
N MET A 147 -42.99 -5.13 -12.74
CA MET A 147 -43.57 -5.65 -13.99
C MET A 147 -43.25 -7.12 -14.25
N MET A 148 -42.11 -7.62 -13.74
CA MET A 148 -41.74 -9.05 -13.79
C MET A 148 -42.41 -9.89 -12.68
N GLY A 149 -43.39 -9.34 -11.96
CA GLY A 149 -44.13 -10.04 -10.90
C GLY A 149 -43.31 -10.28 -9.62
N LYS A 150 -42.20 -9.56 -9.41
CA LYS A 150 -41.30 -9.79 -8.28
C LYS A 150 -40.99 -8.50 -7.53
N THR A 151 -41.23 -8.48 -6.22
CA THR A 151 -40.84 -7.37 -5.33
C THR A 151 -39.45 -7.65 -4.76
N TYR A 152 -38.54 -6.68 -4.88
CA TYR A 152 -37.23 -6.72 -4.24
C TYR A 152 -37.07 -5.50 -3.34
N GLU A 153 -36.99 -5.74 -2.03
CA GLU A 153 -36.69 -4.71 -1.05
C GLU A 153 -35.18 -4.59 -0.86
N PHE A 154 -34.67 -3.37 -0.99
CA PHE A 154 -33.25 -3.11 -0.80
C PHE A 154 -32.92 -3.18 0.70
N PRO A 155 -31.90 -3.96 1.10
CA PRO A 155 -31.48 -3.99 2.50
C PRO A 155 -31.00 -2.62 2.96
N GLU A 156 -31.42 -2.20 4.15
CA GLU A 156 -30.96 -0.95 4.75
C GLU A 156 -29.43 -0.97 4.94
N PRO A 157 -28.75 0.17 4.75
CA PRO A 157 -27.31 0.26 4.93
C PRO A 157 -26.94 -0.09 6.37
N LYS A 158 -26.18 -1.16 6.57
CA LYS A 158 -25.68 -1.54 7.89
C LYS A 158 -24.74 -0.46 8.41
N HIS A 159 -25.04 0.10 9.57
CA HIS A 159 -24.12 0.98 10.30
C HIS A 159 -22.84 0.21 10.64
N VAL A 160 -21.73 0.60 10.00
CA VAL A 160 -20.39 0.11 10.36
C VAL A 160 -20.00 0.77 11.69
N LYS A 161 -19.64 -0.04 12.70
CA LYS A 161 -19.10 0.49 13.96
C LYS A 161 -17.81 1.26 13.66
N ILE A 162 -17.84 2.57 13.92
CA ILE A 162 -16.66 3.42 13.88
C ILE A 162 -15.81 3.04 15.09
N VAL A 163 -14.70 2.35 14.86
CA VAL A 163 -13.67 2.14 15.88
C VAL A 163 -13.08 3.51 16.20
N LYS A 164 -13.05 3.91 17.48
CA LYS A 164 -12.44 5.17 17.88
C LYS A 164 -10.95 5.14 17.52
N PRO A 165 -10.48 6.04 16.65
CA PRO A 165 -9.10 6.03 16.22
C PRO A 165 -8.16 6.53 17.34
N ALA A 166 -6.89 6.16 17.24
CA ALA A 166 -5.86 6.65 18.15
C ALA A 166 -5.75 8.19 18.09
N GLU A 167 -5.80 8.85 19.26
CA GLU A 167 -5.88 10.32 19.43
C GLU A 167 -4.67 11.11 18.89
N ARG A 168 -3.59 10.44 18.46
CA ARG A 168 -2.33 11.07 18.07
C ARG A 168 -2.41 11.75 16.72
N LYS A 169 -2.63 13.07 16.69
CA LYS A 169 -2.67 13.87 15.46
C LYS A 169 -1.28 14.24 14.90
N LEU A 170 -0.25 14.26 15.76
CA LEU A 170 1.07 14.80 15.45
C LEU A 170 2.19 13.84 15.90
N ARG A 171 3.31 13.86 15.19
CA ARG A 171 4.53 13.10 15.48
C ARG A 171 5.73 14.06 15.50
N HIS A 172 6.54 13.99 16.55
CA HIS A 172 7.82 14.70 16.65
C HIS A 172 8.96 13.72 16.42
N SER A 173 9.86 14.00 15.48
CA SER A 173 11.09 13.22 15.30
C SER A 173 12.23 14.07 14.81
N ILE A 174 13.43 13.51 14.92
CA ILE A 174 14.58 14.04 14.19
C ILE A 174 14.34 13.96 12.67
N SER A 175 14.90 14.92 11.96
CA SER A 175 14.99 15.04 10.51
C SER A 175 16.43 15.37 10.19
N ILE A 176 17.03 14.61 9.26
CA ILE A 176 18.39 14.85 8.78
C ILE A 176 18.28 15.45 7.38
N ASP A 177 18.88 16.61 7.19
CA ASP A 177 18.98 17.28 5.90
C ASP A 177 20.15 16.69 5.12
N SER A 178 19.84 15.97 4.04
CA SER A 178 20.84 15.32 3.21
C SER A 178 21.71 16.29 2.42
N GLU A 179 21.26 17.52 2.20
CA GLU A 179 22.05 18.53 1.49
C GLU A 179 23.13 19.15 2.39
N LYS A 180 22.88 19.19 3.70
CA LYS A 180 23.83 19.67 4.72
C LYS A 180 24.69 18.56 5.34
N CYS A 181 24.23 17.31 5.30
CA CYS A 181 24.93 16.22 5.94
C CYS A 181 26.26 15.90 5.24
N VAL A 182 27.38 16.11 5.93
CA VAL A 182 28.72 15.73 5.45
C VAL A 182 29.09 14.26 5.71
N GLU A 183 28.14 13.44 6.15
CA GLU A 183 28.30 11.99 6.34
C GLU A 183 29.49 11.62 7.26
N CYS A 184 29.70 12.42 8.32
CA CYS A 184 30.80 12.22 9.27
C CYS A 184 30.55 11.12 10.31
N GLY A 185 29.31 10.64 10.43
CA GLY A 185 28.90 9.58 11.36
C GLY A 185 28.79 9.97 12.84
N LYS A 186 29.13 11.20 13.27
CA LYS A 186 29.07 11.61 14.69
C LYS A 186 27.74 11.27 15.37
N CYS A 187 26.62 11.53 14.70
CA CYS A 187 25.29 11.25 15.22
C CYS A 187 24.99 9.76 15.44
N ILE A 188 25.69 8.87 14.74
CA ILE A 188 25.60 7.41 14.90
C ILE A 188 26.30 7.01 16.20
N TYR A 189 27.58 7.38 16.34
CA TYR A 189 28.42 6.93 17.47
C TYR A 189 28.07 7.58 18.81
N LEU A 190 27.56 8.82 18.78
CA LEU A 190 27.16 9.53 19.98
C LEU A 190 25.75 9.16 20.44
N CYS A 191 24.98 8.42 19.65
CA CYS A 191 23.60 8.08 20.00
C CYS A 191 23.56 7.11 21.20
N PRO A 192 23.04 7.52 22.37
CA PRO A 192 23.01 6.64 23.55
C PRO A 192 21.96 5.51 23.45
N LYS A 193 21.28 5.40 22.30
CA LYS A 193 20.18 4.46 22.04
C LYS A 193 20.36 3.70 20.72
N ASP A 194 21.54 3.82 20.09
CA ASP A 194 21.84 3.18 18.79
C ASP A 194 20.72 3.36 17.76
N THR A 195 20.06 4.53 17.76
CA THR A 195 18.82 4.73 17.01
C THR A 195 19.07 5.21 15.59
N ILE A 196 20.23 5.81 15.33
CA ILE A 196 20.68 6.25 14.01
C ILE A 196 21.69 5.22 13.53
N ILE A 197 21.43 4.61 12.38
CA ILE A 197 22.18 3.44 11.89
C ILE A 197 22.71 3.75 10.48
N GLU A 198 23.95 3.34 10.23
CA GLU A 198 24.58 3.33 8.91
C GLU A 198 24.10 2.16 8.03
N ALA A 199 24.19 2.32 6.71
CA ALA A 199 23.72 1.31 5.76
C ALA A 199 24.51 -0.01 5.82
N GLU A 200 25.83 0.11 5.99
CA GLU A 200 26.78 -0.99 6.08
C GLU A 200 27.82 -0.66 7.15
N ILE A 201 28.51 -1.68 7.67
CA ILE A 201 29.61 -1.46 8.61
C ILE A 201 30.69 -0.66 7.88
N VAL A 202 30.83 0.61 8.24
CA VAL A 202 31.85 1.47 7.65
C VAL A 202 33.19 1.10 8.27
N ASP A 203 34.08 0.49 7.48
CA ASP A 203 35.41 0.07 7.90
C ASP A 203 36.49 1.06 7.43
N GLY A 204 36.47 2.28 8.00
CA GLY A 204 37.36 3.35 7.58
C GLY A 204 37.24 4.63 8.42
N CYS A 205 38.12 5.59 8.17
CA CYS A 205 38.10 6.88 8.85
C CYS A 205 36.94 7.72 8.32
N THR A 206 35.96 8.05 9.17
CA THR A 206 34.79 8.83 8.74
C THR A 206 34.99 10.33 8.79
N ARG A 207 36.24 10.76 9.02
CA ARG A 207 36.60 12.17 9.23
C ARG A 207 35.72 12.84 10.30
N CYS A 208 35.28 12.07 11.31
CA CYS A 208 34.44 12.56 12.40
C CYS A 208 35.13 13.59 13.31
N ASN A 209 36.45 13.72 13.21
CA ASN A 209 37.30 14.63 13.97
C ASN A 209 37.27 14.49 15.51
N ILE A 210 36.66 13.42 16.05
CA ILE A 210 36.72 13.09 17.50
C ILE A 210 38.18 13.03 17.98
N CYS A 211 39.08 12.53 17.14
CA CYS A 211 40.51 12.47 17.43
C CYS A 211 41.15 13.84 17.74
N LYS A 212 40.71 14.91 17.07
CA LYS A 212 41.14 16.29 17.32
C LYS A 212 40.59 16.78 18.66
N GLU A 213 39.30 16.54 18.91
CA GLU A 213 38.62 16.97 20.14
C GLU A 213 39.22 16.38 21.42
N VAL A 214 39.71 15.15 21.35
CA VAL A 214 40.34 14.47 22.50
C VAL A 214 41.85 14.69 22.59
N CYS A 215 42.44 15.42 21.65
CA CYS A 215 43.87 15.66 21.60
C CYS A 215 44.25 16.82 22.54
N PRO A 216 45.08 16.58 23.58
CA PRO A 216 45.43 17.62 24.55
C PRO A 216 46.40 18.68 24.01
N VAL A 217 47.01 18.43 22.85
CA VAL A 217 48.07 19.28 22.25
C VAL A 217 47.76 19.69 20.81
N ASP A 218 46.52 19.48 20.36
CA ASP A 218 46.04 19.84 19.00
C ASP A 218 46.96 19.33 17.86
N ALA A 219 47.47 18.11 18.02
CA ALA A 219 48.44 17.51 17.10
C ALA A 219 47.83 16.56 16.06
N ILE A 220 46.51 16.51 15.92
CA ILE A 220 45.82 15.60 14.99
C ILE A 220 44.56 16.23 14.44
N GLU A 221 44.32 16.08 13.14
CA GLU A 221 43.10 16.53 12.47
C GLU A 221 42.70 15.54 11.37
N TYR A 222 41.45 15.07 11.39
CA TYR A 222 40.95 14.03 10.48
C TYR A 222 41.82 12.76 10.38
N GLY A 223 42.49 12.40 11.48
CA GLY A 223 43.40 11.25 11.54
C GLY A 223 44.83 11.54 11.08
N GLU A 224 45.10 12.73 10.54
CA GLU A 224 46.44 13.16 10.14
C GLU A 224 47.18 13.76 11.34
N VAL A 225 48.35 13.22 11.68
CA VAL A 225 49.08 13.52 12.92
C VAL A 225 50.31 14.37 12.61
N THR A 226 50.53 15.43 13.39
CA THR A 226 51.68 16.31 13.27
C THR A 226 52.83 15.89 14.19
N GLU A 227 53.98 16.54 14.04
CA GLU A 227 55.17 16.32 14.87
C GLU A 227 54.99 16.72 16.35
N ASN A 228 53.95 17.49 16.68
CA ASN A 228 53.65 17.92 18.06
C ASN A 228 53.01 16.81 18.92
N CYS A 229 52.79 15.61 18.36
CA CYS A 229 52.13 14.52 19.06
C CYS A 229 52.98 13.99 20.24
N ILE A 230 52.36 13.95 21.43
CA ILE A 230 52.99 13.44 22.65
C ILE A 230 52.72 11.94 22.92
N LEU A 231 52.18 11.21 21.95
CA LEU A 231 51.86 9.77 22.03
C LEU A 231 50.99 9.35 23.25
N CYS A 232 50.08 10.21 23.70
CA CYS A 232 49.20 9.90 24.84
C CYS A 232 48.16 8.79 24.57
N GLY A 233 47.88 8.47 23.30
CA GLY A 233 46.95 7.40 22.92
C GLY A 233 45.45 7.74 23.01
N ASN A 234 45.08 8.95 23.44
CA ASN A 234 43.66 9.34 23.56
C ASN A 234 42.86 9.15 22.26
N CYS A 235 43.42 9.61 21.13
CA CYS A 235 42.77 9.51 19.82
C CYS A 235 42.52 8.06 19.39
N ILE A 236 43.44 7.15 19.72
CA ILE A 236 43.30 5.70 19.47
C ILE A 236 42.16 5.15 20.32
N SER A 237 42.20 5.40 21.64
CA SER A 237 41.20 4.86 22.57
C SER A 237 39.77 5.36 22.35
N LYS A 238 39.60 6.51 21.69
CA LYS A 238 38.32 7.16 21.43
C LYS A 238 37.88 7.08 19.97
N CYS A 239 38.66 6.47 19.10
CA CYS A 239 38.29 6.30 17.70
C CYS A 239 37.12 5.30 17.58
N PRO A 240 35.93 5.69 17.10
CA PRO A 240 34.79 4.76 17.01
C PRO A 240 34.96 3.65 15.97
N LYS A 241 35.98 3.75 15.12
CA LYS A 241 36.25 2.86 13.99
C LYS A 241 37.59 2.12 14.11
N ASP A 242 38.30 2.33 15.21
CA ASP A 242 39.59 1.68 15.49
C ASP A 242 40.60 1.79 14.32
N VAL A 243 40.63 2.94 13.63
CA VAL A 243 41.49 3.18 12.45
C VAL A 243 42.81 3.87 12.77
N LEU A 244 43.13 4.05 14.04
CA LEU A 244 44.38 4.69 14.49
C LEU A 244 45.19 3.68 15.28
N GLU A 245 46.48 3.56 14.98
CA GLU A 245 47.41 2.70 15.72
C GLU A 245 48.75 3.40 15.96
N ILE A 246 49.60 2.82 16.82
CA ILE A 246 50.98 3.26 16.97
C ILE A 246 51.87 2.38 16.11
N SER A 247 52.57 2.99 15.16
CA SER A 247 53.60 2.35 14.34
C SER A 247 54.84 3.24 14.28
N GLU A 248 56.03 2.66 14.44
CA GLU A 248 57.31 3.40 14.42
C GLU A 248 57.33 4.67 15.32
N PHE A 249 56.78 4.56 16.54
CA PHE A 249 56.65 5.67 17.50
C PHE A 249 55.84 6.88 16.98
N LYS A 250 54.93 6.65 16.02
CA LYS A 250 53.97 7.65 15.54
C LYS A 250 52.57 7.07 15.57
N VAL A 251 51.59 7.92 15.81
CA VAL A 251 50.19 7.54 15.57
C VAL A 251 49.95 7.62 14.07
N VAL A 252 49.48 6.52 13.48
CA VAL A 252 49.20 6.40 12.04
C VAL A 252 47.75 6.00 11.82
N LYS A 253 47.18 6.51 10.72
CA LYS A 253 45.86 6.09 10.23
C LYS A 253 46.03 4.83 9.38
N THR A 254 45.33 3.76 9.74
CA THR A 254 45.49 2.42 9.14
C THR A 254 44.53 2.12 8.01
N LYS A 255 43.45 2.90 7.89
CA LYS A 255 42.40 2.71 6.88
C LYS A 255 42.10 3.99 6.15
N GLU A 256 41.61 3.86 4.92
CA GLU A 256 41.21 4.99 4.09
C GLU A 256 40.00 5.73 4.66
N ASP A 257 39.78 6.94 4.14
CA ASP A 257 38.63 7.75 4.50
C ASP A 257 37.36 7.17 3.84
N VAL A 258 36.33 6.90 4.64
CA VAL A 258 35.06 6.33 4.18
C VAL A 258 33.92 7.08 4.84
N LYS A 259 32.92 7.47 4.07
CA LYS A 259 31.78 8.21 4.60
C LYS A 259 30.85 7.33 5.43
N ALA A 260 30.33 7.89 6.54
CA ALA A 260 29.30 7.26 7.36
C ALA A 260 27.98 8.01 7.22
N ASN A 261 27.17 7.52 6.28
CA ASN A 261 25.84 8.04 6.02
C ASN A 261 24.82 7.52 7.05
N PRO A 262 24.14 8.38 7.82
CA PRO A 262 23.03 7.98 8.69
C PRO A 262 21.80 7.61 7.86
N GLU A 263 21.69 6.33 7.48
CA GLU A 263 20.68 5.86 6.54
C GLU A 263 19.29 5.68 7.19
N LYS A 264 19.26 5.19 8.44
CA LYS A 264 18.00 4.85 9.14
C LYS A 264 17.98 5.48 10.52
N HIS A 265 16.81 5.95 10.94
CA HIS A 265 16.62 6.43 12.30
C HIS A 265 15.22 6.20 12.85
N CYS A 266 15.08 6.16 14.19
CA CYS A 266 13.75 6.12 14.79
C CYS A 266 12.99 7.41 14.51
N ILE A 267 11.90 7.28 13.75
CA ILE A 267 10.96 8.37 13.48
C ILE A 267 9.93 8.56 14.60
N ASN A 268 10.06 7.90 15.76
CA ASN A 268 9.15 8.08 16.90
C ASN A 268 7.66 7.83 16.57
N CYS A 269 7.35 6.90 15.65
CA CYS A 269 5.98 6.65 15.16
C CYS A 269 5.08 5.91 16.16
N GLY A 270 5.65 5.22 17.14
CA GLY A 270 4.88 4.57 18.20
C GLY A 270 4.36 3.17 17.93
N LEU A 271 4.53 2.60 16.74
CA LEU A 271 4.11 1.21 16.48
C LEU A 271 4.68 0.21 17.49
N CYS A 272 5.92 0.41 17.93
CA CYS A 272 6.54 -0.43 18.95
C CYS A 272 5.84 -0.34 20.32
N VAL A 273 5.24 0.81 20.64
CA VAL A 273 4.42 0.99 21.85
C VAL A 273 3.08 0.30 21.65
N ASP A 274 2.39 0.58 20.54
CA ASP A 274 1.06 0.05 20.24
C ASP A 274 1.01 -1.49 20.20
N LYS A 275 2.12 -2.12 19.80
CA LYS A 275 2.23 -3.58 19.66
C LYS A 275 2.96 -4.27 20.83
N CYS A 276 3.37 -3.53 21.87
CA CYS A 276 4.10 -4.13 23.01
C CYS A 276 3.14 -4.89 23.94
N PRO A 277 3.20 -6.22 24.03
CA PRO A 277 2.24 -6.99 24.84
C PRO A 277 2.45 -6.84 26.35
N SER A 278 3.67 -6.53 26.79
CA SER A 278 4.02 -6.39 28.20
C SER A 278 3.97 -4.95 28.71
N ASN A 279 3.59 -3.99 27.85
CA ASN A 279 3.62 -2.55 28.14
C ASN A 279 5.00 -2.02 28.59
N ALA A 280 6.08 -2.73 28.26
CA ALA A 280 7.45 -2.28 28.50
C ALA A 280 7.80 -1.01 27.72
N LEU A 281 7.02 -0.69 26.68
CA LEU A 281 7.13 0.53 25.89
C LEU A 281 5.91 1.39 26.12
N ARG A 282 6.12 2.68 26.38
CA ARG A 282 5.04 3.67 26.54
C ARG A 282 5.45 5.03 26.01
N PHE A 283 4.45 5.88 25.81
CA PHE A 283 4.69 7.28 25.53
C PHE A 283 4.57 8.12 26.78
N GLU A 284 5.54 9.01 26.98
CA GLU A 284 5.56 9.96 28.07
C GLU A 284 6.15 11.27 27.55
N ASN A 285 5.39 12.37 27.61
CA ASN A 285 5.81 13.70 27.12
C ASN A 285 6.36 13.68 25.67
N GLY A 286 5.69 12.96 24.76
CA GLY A 286 6.09 12.85 23.35
C GLY A 286 7.29 11.92 23.08
N LYS A 287 7.87 11.31 24.12
CA LYS A 287 9.02 10.41 24.04
C LYS A 287 8.57 8.96 24.20
N ILE A 288 9.27 8.03 23.54
CA ILE A 288 9.09 6.60 23.79
C ILE A 288 10.02 6.19 24.93
N LEU A 289 9.45 5.72 26.02
CA LEU A 289 10.19 5.16 27.14
C LEU A 289 10.17 3.63 27.06
N TYR A 290 11.26 3.03 27.51
CA TYR A 290 11.48 1.59 27.55
C TYR A 290 11.88 1.17 28.96
N ASP A 291 11.14 0.22 29.53
CA ASP A 291 11.46 -0.41 30.80
C ASP A 291 11.93 -1.85 30.57
N PRO A 292 13.23 -2.14 30.75
CA PRO A 292 13.75 -3.49 30.55
C PRO A 292 13.21 -4.50 31.56
N LYS A 293 12.76 -4.08 32.75
CA LYS A 293 12.27 -4.99 33.79
C LYS A 293 10.93 -5.63 33.42
N THR A 294 10.10 -4.91 32.68
CA THR A 294 8.80 -5.38 32.19
C THR A 294 8.89 -5.99 30.79
N CYS A 295 10.06 -5.90 30.13
CA CYS A 295 10.27 -6.46 28.82
C CYS A 295 10.42 -7.98 28.87
N THR A 296 9.64 -8.68 28.05
CA THR A 296 9.71 -10.15 27.92
C THR A 296 10.62 -10.60 26.77
N LEU A 297 11.34 -9.66 26.12
CA LEU A 297 12.20 -9.92 24.95
C LEU A 297 11.51 -10.65 23.78
N CYS A 298 10.19 -10.48 23.64
CA CYS A 298 9.38 -11.13 22.59
C CYS A 298 9.71 -10.67 21.15
N ASN A 299 10.52 -9.63 20.97
CA ASN A 299 10.94 -9.07 19.69
C ASN A 299 9.82 -8.51 18.79
N THR A 300 8.61 -8.29 19.31
CA THR A 300 7.53 -7.66 18.53
C THR A 300 7.92 -6.26 18.07
N CYS A 301 8.49 -5.43 18.95
CA CYS A 301 8.94 -4.07 18.59
C CYS A 301 10.08 -4.05 17.56
N VAL A 302 10.91 -5.10 17.51
CA VAL A 302 11.97 -5.28 16.50
C VAL A 302 11.32 -5.57 15.15
N LYS A 303 10.42 -6.56 15.08
CA LYS A 303 9.74 -6.99 13.85
C LYS A 303 8.83 -5.92 13.25
N GLU A 304 8.13 -5.17 14.10
CA GLU A 304 7.17 -4.15 13.68
C GLU A 304 7.81 -2.79 13.37
N CYS A 305 9.11 -2.61 13.64
CA CYS A 305 9.78 -1.34 13.40
C CYS A 305 9.92 -1.10 11.88
N PRO A 306 9.21 -0.11 11.30
CA PRO A 306 9.27 0.13 9.85
C PRO A 306 10.67 0.57 9.40
N GLN A 307 11.38 1.27 10.28
CA GLN A 307 12.73 1.80 10.07
C GLN A 307 13.82 0.75 10.38
N GLY A 308 13.46 -0.42 10.93
CA GLY A 308 14.43 -1.46 11.27
C GLY A 308 15.44 -1.08 12.36
N VAL A 309 15.23 0.00 13.11
CA VAL A 309 16.22 0.52 14.07
C VAL A 309 16.14 -0.11 15.46
N ARG A 310 15.07 -0.83 15.78
CA ARG A 310 14.93 -1.55 17.05
C ARG A 310 15.76 -2.82 17.01
N ILE A 311 16.75 -2.96 17.89
CA ILE A 311 17.71 -4.07 17.87
C ILE A 311 17.68 -4.82 19.21
N ASN A 312 17.60 -6.15 19.17
CA ASN A 312 17.76 -6.98 20.36
C ASN A 312 19.25 -7.17 20.67
N LYS A 313 19.68 -6.77 21.87
CA LYS A 313 21.07 -6.86 22.38
C LYS A 313 21.29 -8.08 23.30
N GLY A 314 20.41 -9.08 23.24
CA GLY A 314 20.42 -10.27 24.11
C GLY A 314 19.63 -10.04 25.39
N GLU A 315 20.03 -9.06 26.21
CA GLU A 315 19.42 -8.79 27.51
C GLU A 315 18.31 -7.73 27.47
N PHE A 316 18.33 -6.85 26.46
CA PHE A 316 17.37 -5.78 26.28
C PHE A 316 17.21 -5.42 24.80
N VAL A 317 16.19 -4.63 24.48
CA VAL A 317 15.99 -4.08 23.14
C VAL A 317 16.32 -2.58 23.13
N ASP A 318 17.17 -2.15 22.21
CA ASP A 318 17.50 -0.74 22.01
C ASP A 318 16.89 -0.18 20.71
N GLY A 319 17.29 1.02 20.28
CA GLY A 319 16.92 1.62 19.01
C GLY A 319 15.77 2.63 19.08
N GLY A 320 15.31 2.98 20.27
CA GLY A 320 14.23 3.95 20.48
C GLY A 320 14.76 5.36 20.76
N CYS A 321 14.61 6.28 19.80
CA CYS A 321 14.93 7.70 20.03
C CYS A 321 14.11 8.30 21.18
N VAL A 322 14.79 8.94 22.13
CA VAL A 322 14.21 9.63 23.30
C VAL A 322 14.22 11.16 23.16
N LEU A 323 14.58 11.68 21.98
CA LEU A 323 14.68 13.11 21.69
C LEU A 323 15.59 13.84 22.72
N CYS A 324 16.83 13.37 22.85
CA CYS A 324 17.83 13.95 23.76
C CYS A 324 18.63 15.11 23.14
N GLU A 325 18.47 15.34 21.83
CA GLU A 325 19.09 16.43 21.06
C GLU A 325 20.63 16.39 20.96
N LEU A 326 21.29 15.34 21.48
CA LEU A 326 22.74 15.22 21.39
C LEU A 326 23.24 15.22 19.93
N CYS A 327 22.56 14.51 19.03
CA CYS A 327 22.90 14.51 17.62
C CYS A 327 22.74 15.88 16.93
N ILE A 328 21.89 16.76 17.47
CA ILE A 328 21.69 18.11 16.95
C ILE A 328 22.85 18.99 17.39
N LYS A 329 23.16 18.97 18.69
CA LYS A 329 24.24 19.78 19.29
C LYS A 329 25.61 19.46 18.72
N GLU A 330 25.85 18.20 18.38
CA GLU A 330 27.15 17.70 17.93
C GLU A 330 27.27 17.68 16.39
N CYS A 331 26.26 18.16 15.66
CA CYS A 331 26.29 18.20 14.21
C CYS A 331 27.14 19.38 13.72
N PRO A 332 28.23 19.17 12.98
CA PRO A 332 29.09 20.26 12.52
C PRO A 332 28.44 21.20 11.49
N GLU A 333 27.38 20.75 10.82
CA GLU A 333 26.74 21.46 9.69
C GLU A 333 25.26 21.81 9.97
N ASP A 334 24.82 21.70 11.22
CA ASP A 334 23.42 21.92 11.62
C ASP A 334 22.40 21.15 10.75
N ALA A 335 22.79 19.95 10.30
CA ALA A 335 21.99 19.13 9.39
C ALA A 335 20.83 18.42 10.09
N ILE A 336 20.79 18.38 11.43
CA ILE A 336 19.80 17.61 12.20
C ILE A 336 18.89 18.58 12.97
N SER A 337 17.58 18.36 12.88
CA SER A 337 16.55 19.14 13.60
C SER A 337 15.39 18.27 14.07
N ILE A 338 14.61 18.72 15.05
CA ILE A 338 13.32 18.08 15.40
C ILE A 338 12.23 18.74 14.57
N LYS A 339 11.45 17.93 13.84
CA LYS A 339 10.28 18.38 13.08
C LYS A 339 8.99 17.78 13.64
N GLU A 340 7.96 18.61 13.71
CA GLU A 340 6.58 18.17 13.91
C GLU A 340 5.96 17.77 12.57
N ARG A 341 5.26 16.64 12.54
CA ARG A 341 4.61 16.08 11.35
C ARG A 341 3.15 15.76 11.64
N SER A 342 2.26 16.16 10.73
CA SER A 342 0.83 15.92 10.80
C SER A 342 0.40 14.74 9.92
N LYS A 343 -0.78 14.19 10.21
CA LYS A 343 -1.36 13.11 9.39
C LYS A 343 -1.65 13.60 7.97
N PHE A 344 -1.44 12.71 7.00
CA PHE A 344 -1.97 12.89 5.66
C PHE A 344 -3.49 12.76 5.69
N THR A 345 -4.19 13.60 4.91
CA THR A 345 -5.63 13.41 4.64
C THR A 345 -5.81 12.63 3.34
N SER A 346 -5.12 13.07 2.29
CA SER A 346 -5.12 12.40 0.99
C SER A 346 -3.89 12.73 0.16
N ILE A 347 -3.54 11.86 -0.77
CA ILE A 347 -2.53 12.07 -1.81
C ILE A 347 -3.22 11.93 -3.16
N ASP A 348 -3.07 12.97 -3.98
CA ASP A 348 -3.62 13.07 -5.33
C ASP A 348 -2.47 13.55 -6.23
N LYS A 349 -1.70 12.58 -6.74
CA LYS A 349 -0.50 12.81 -7.54
C LYS A 349 -0.60 11.97 -8.81
N GLU A 350 -0.22 12.55 -9.94
CA GLU A 350 -0.35 11.93 -11.24
C GLU A 350 0.50 10.67 -11.41
N GLU A 351 1.61 10.57 -10.68
CA GLU A 351 2.51 9.42 -10.68
C GLU A 351 1.94 8.22 -9.88
N CYS A 352 0.81 8.40 -9.19
CA CYS A 352 0.18 7.33 -8.45
C CYS A 352 -0.50 6.33 -9.41
N ILE A 353 0.12 5.16 -9.56
CA ILE A 353 -0.38 4.06 -10.41
C ILE A 353 -1.45 3.18 -9.75
N ALA A 354 -2.15 3.68 -8.72
CA ALA A 354 -3.19 2.96 -7.99
C ALA A 354 -2.82 1.52 -7.52
N CYS A 355 -1.55 1.27 -7.19
CA CYS A 355 -1.08 -0.09 -7.04
C CYS A 355 -1.55 -0.82 -5.77
N GLY A 356 -2.11 -0.12 -4.78
CA GLY A 356 -2.56 -0.74 -3.53
C GLY A 356 -1.45 -1.15 -2.56
N THR A 357 -0.17 -1.03 -2.91
CA THR A 357 0.96 -1.40 -2.05
C THR A 357 0.92 -0.73 -0.68
N CYS A 358 0.62 0.58 -0.64
CA CYS A 358 0.52 1.34 0.59
C CYS A 358 -0.56 0.78 1.54
N SER A 359 -1.70 0.37 0.98
CA SER A 359 -2.80 -0.25 1.73
C SER A 359 -2.38 -1.61 2.30
N MET A 360 -1.78 -2.47 1.46
CA MET A 360 -1.34 -3.81 1.87
C MET A 360 -0.26 -3.84 2.95
N VAL A 361 0.67 -2.87 2.95
CA VAL A 361 1.75 -2.84 3.95
C VAL A 361 1.37 -2.10 5.24
N CYS A 362 0.20 -1.45 5.27
CA CYS A 362 -0.23 -0.64 6.41
C CYS A 362 -0.55 -1.54 7.62
N PRO A 363 0.09 -1.34 8.79
CA PRO A 363 -0.14 -2.19 9.96
C PRO A 363 -1.44 -1.88 10.73
N ASN A 364 -2.15 -0.81 10.35
CA ASN A 364 -3.31 -0.27 11.07
C ASN A 364 -4.53 -0.05 10.15
N ASP A 365 -4.55 -0.64 8.95
CA ASP A 365 -5.64 -0.50 7.97
C ASP A 365 -6.08 0.96 7.72
N ALA A 366 -5.09 1.86 7.65
CA ALA A 366 -5.32 3.29 7.64
C ALA A 366 -5.48 3.89 6.23
N ILE A 367 -5.31 3.08 5.18
CA ILE A 367 -5.11 3.56 3.81
C ILE A 367 -6.11 2.90 2.86
N THR A 368 -6.86 3.73 2.14
CA THR A 368 -7.74 3.33 1.04
C THR A 368 -7.24 3.93 -0.27
N VAL A 369 -7.09 3.11 -1.32
CA VAL A 369 -6.75 3.59 -2.67
C VAL A 369 -8.03 3.65 -3.48
N VAL A 370 -8.44 4.86 -3.84
CA VAL A 370 -9.62 5.15 -4.65
C VAL A 370 -9.20 5.33 -6.10
N ILE A 371 -9.98 4.76 -7.00
CA ILE A 371 -9.85 4.92 -8.45
C ILE A 371 -11.09 5.69 -8.89
N ASP A 372 -10.94 6.98 -9.20
CA ASP A 372 -12.04 7.96 -9.17
C ASP A 372 -13.06 7.77 -10.30
N SER A 373 -12.65 7.21 -11.42
CA SER A 373 -13.53 6.56 -12.41
C SER A 373 -12.67 6.16 -13.59
N LEU A 374 -13.02 5.03 -14.20
CA LEU A 374 -12.38 4.51 -15.39
C LEU A 374 -12.78 5.37 -16.61
N ASN A 375 -12.21 6.57 -16.74
CA ASN A 375 -12.25 7.31 -18.00
C ASN A 375 -11.20 6.68 -18.94
N PHE A 376 -11.60 5.62 -19.64
CA PHE A 376 -10.75 4.84 -20.55
C PHE A 376 -10.35 5.59 -21.84
N SER A 377 -10.72 6.86 -21.99
CA SER A 377 -10.40 7.68 -23.16
C SER A 377 -8.95 8.19 -23.19
N GLY A 378 -8.21 8.05 -22.09
CA GLY A 378 -6.76 8.23 -22.05
C GLY A 378 -6.17 7.16 -21.13
N ASN A 379 -4.99 6.62 -21.45
CA ASN A 379 -4.30 5.56 -20.69
C ASN A 379 -3.84 5.98 -19.28
N LYS A 380 -4.56 6.89 -18.60
CA LYS A 380 -4.21 7.42 -17.29
C LYS A 380 -5.40 7.25 -16.35
N VAL A 381 -5.23 6.34 -15.40
CA VAL A 381 -6.21 6.10 -14.33
C VAL A 381 -5.96 7.13 -13.25
N HIS A 382 -6.89 8.09 -13.10
CA HIS A 382 -6.83 9.02 -11.97
C HIS A 382 -7.14 8.26 -10.68
N SER A 383 -6.26 8.42 -9.70
CA SER A 383 -6.35 7.70 -8.43
C SER A 383 -5.92 8.56 -7.27
N LYS A 384 -6.55 8.30 -6.13
CA LYS A 384 -6.36 9.05 -4.90
C LYS A 384 -6.12 8.10 -3.75
N VAL A 385 -5.12 8.39 -2.92
CA VAL A 385 -4.88 7.66 -1.68
C VAL A 385 -5.51 8.44 -0.54
N ILE A 386 -6.41 7.82 0.21
CA ILE A 386 -7.12 8.42 1.35
C ILE A 386 -6.60 7.77 2.63
N PHE A 387 -6.33 8.60 3.63
CA PHE A 387 -5.88 8.17 4.95
C PHE A 387 -6.96 8.43 5.98
N ASN A 388 -7.26 7.43 6.80
CA ASN A 388 -8.16 7.59 7.94
C ASN A 388 -7.37 7.87 9.23
N ASP A 389 -8.10 8.07 10.32
CA ASP A 389 -7.51 8.46 11.60
C ASP A 389 -6.64 7.38 12.27
N ASN A 390 -6.63 6.12 11.79
CA ASN A 390 -5.73 5.07 12.30
C ASN A 390 -4.27 5.25 11.85
N CYS A 391 -3.99 6.20 10.94
CA CYS A 391 -2.65 6.47 10.47
C CYS A 391 -1.77 7.05 11.60
N VAL A 392 -0.63 6.40 11.86
CA VAL A 392 0.37 6.82 12.88
C VAL A 392 1.66 7.37 12.25
N ILE A 393 1.64 7.67 10.94
CA ILE A 393 2.79 8.28 10.23
C ILE A 393 4.07 7.44 10.39
N CYS A 394 3.94 6.11 10.24
CA CYS A 394 5.04 5.15 10.38
C CYS A 394 5.90 5.01 9.13
N GLU A 395 5.52 5.67 8.03
CA GLU A 395 6.23 5.70 6.74
C GLU A 395 6.36 4.35 6.03
N LYS A 396 5.84 3.24 6.56
CA LYS A 396 5.86 1.93 5.88
C LYS A 396 5.27 2.00 4.46
N CYS A 397 4.18 2.76 4.28
CA CYS A 397 3.61 3.01 2.95
C CYS A 397 4.56 3.78 2.02
N ALA A 398 5.31 4.76 2.54
CA ALA A 398 6.29 5.53 1.79
C ALA A 398 7.53 4.68 1.44
N ILE A 399 8.05 3.91 2.40
CA ILE A 399 9.17 2.97 2.22
C ILE A 399 8.91 2.01 1.05
N HIS A 400 7.67 1.53 0.90
CA HIS A 400 7.28 0.55 -0.13
C HIS A 400 6.64 1.15 -1.39
N CYS A 401 6.45 2.48 -1.48
CA CYS A 401 5.76 3.09 -2.62
C CYS A 401 6.63 3.04 -3.90
N PRO A 402 6.27 2.34 -4.97
CA PRO A 402 7.15 2.22 -6.15
C PRO A 402 7.33 3.52 -6.96
N ARG A 403 6.53 4.56 -6.66
CA ARG A 403 6.52 5.84 -7.39
C ARG A 403 6.84 7.04 -6.52
N ASP A 404 7.22 6.80 -5.25
CA ASP A 404 7.61 7.85 -4.30
C ASP A 404 6.60 9.01 -4.17
N VAL A 405 5.31 8.74 -4.38
CA VAL A 405 4.25 9.76 -4.27
C VAL A 405 3.96 10.14 -2.82
N ILE A 406 4.27 9.25 -1.87
CA ILE A 406 4.10 9.44 -0.42
C ILE A 406 5.44 9.92 0.16
N GLU A 407 5.40 11.02 0.92
CA GLU A 407 6.61 11.58 1.55
C GLU A 407 7.30 10.56 2.47
N ASN A 408 8.63 10.47 2.33
CA ASN A 408 9.51 9.66 3.15
C ASN A 408 10.54 10.58 3.81
N THR A 409 10.55 10.64 5.14
CA THR A 409 11.42 11.57 5.88
C THR A 409 12.72 10.93 6.35
N SER A 410 12.77 9.60 6.35
CA SER A 410 13.95 8.82 6.72
C SER A 410 14.92 8.59 5.56
N GLY A 411 14.45 8.65 4.32
CA GLY A 411 15.22 8.20 3.15
C GLY A 411 15.29 6.67 3.01
N HIS A 412 14.96 5.90 4.06
CA HIS A 412 14.88 4.44 4.04
C HIS A 412 13.90 3.98 2.96
N LYS A 413 14.38 3.23 1.98
CA LYS A 413 13.56 2.78 0.86
C LYS A 413 13.72 1.29 0.60
N LYS A 414 12.61 0.63 0.25
CA LYS A 414 12.60 -0.77 -0.19
C LYS A 414 12.12 -0.87 -1.64
N VAL A 415 12.76 -1.75 -2.39
CA VAL A 415 12.39 -2.09 -3.76
C VAL A 415 12.00 -3.57 -3.82
N VAL A 416 11.14 -3.91 -4.78
CA VAL A 416 10.71 -5.30 -4.94
C VAL A 416 11.90 -6.12 -5.43
N ASP A 417 12.15 -7.22 -4.73
CA ASP A 417 13.12 -8.22 -5.15
C ASP A 417 12.48 -9.12 -6.21
N ARG A 418 12.86 -8.89 -7.48
CA ARG A 418 12.22 -9.54 -8.63
C ARG A 418 12.57 -11.03 -8.73
N GLU A 419 13.68 -11.46 -8.14
CA GLU A 419 14.16 -12.84 -8.22
C GLU A 419 13.38 -13.77 -7.28
N ASN A 420 12.99 -13.26 -6.10
CA ASN A 420 12.22 -14.04 -5.11
C ASN A 420 10.73 -13.63 -5.02
N SER A 421 10.25 -12.83 -5.98
CA SER A 421 8.84 -12.46 -6.11
C SER A 421 8.17 -13.22 -7.24
N TYR A 422 6.87 -13.51 -7.10
CA TYR A 422 6.09 -14.15 -8.16
C TYR A 422 4.68 -13.60 -8.24
N ILE A 423 4.11 -13.68 -9.43
CA ILE A 423 2.75 -13.26 -9.74
C ILE A 423 2.09 -14.30 -10.64
N ARG A 424 0.80 -14.56 -10.42
CA ARG A 424 0.04 -15.48 -11.26
C ARG A 424 -1.43 -15.12 -11.32
N THR A 425 -2.09 -15.56 -12.39
CA THR A 425 -3.54 -15.50 -12.53
C THR A 425 -4.16 -16.87 -12.25
N ASP A 426 -5.22 -16.87 -11.46
CA ASP A 426 -6.05 -18.02 -11.18
C ASP A 426 -7.25 -18.02 -12.15
N ASN A 427 -7.20 -18.89 -13.16
CA ASN A 427 -8.20 -18.96 -14.22
C ASN A 427 -9.57 -19.44 -13.73
N ASP A 428 -9.65 -20.11 -12.57
CA ASP A 428 -10.92 -20.47 -11.95
C ASP A 428 -11.70 -19.25 -11.44
N TYR A 429 -11.02 -18.11 -11.26
CA TYR A 429 -11.60 -16.85 -10.82
C TYR A 429 -11.61 -15.77 -11.92
N CYS A 430 -10.71 -15.88 -12.90
CA CYS A 430 -10.56 -14.88 -13.94
C CYS A 430 -11.79 -14.85 -14.85
N VAL A 431 -12.40 -13.67 -14.97
CA VAL A 431 -13.52 -13.44 -15.91
C VAL A 431 -13.07 -12.76 -17.21
N LYS A 432 -11.76 -12.64 -17.44
CA LYS A 432 -11.18 -12.02 -18.65
C LYS A 432 -11.68 -10.60 -18.94
N CYS A 433 -11.98 -9.81 -17.89
CA CYS A 433 -12.49 -8.43 -18.01
C CYS A 433 -11.47 -7.40 -18.54
N GLY A 434 -10.17 -7.71 -18.57
CA GLY A 434 -9.16 -6.78 -19.11
C GLY A 434 -8.82 -5.56 -18.24
N LEU A 435 -9.46 -5.34 -17.09
CA LEU A 435 -9.10 -4.23 -16.18
C LEU A 435 -7.62 -4.25 -15.78
N CYS A 436 -7.06 -5.45 -15.63
CA CYS A 436 -5.65 -5.62 -15.34
C CYS A 436 -4.73 -5.15 -16.48
N THR A 437 -5.16 -5.29 -17.73
CA THR A 437 -4.47 -4.76 -18.92
C THR A 437 -4.45 -3.23 -18.82
N ILE A 438 -5.62 -2.64 -18.55
CA ILE A 438 -5.80 -1.19 -18.57
C ILE A 438 -5.01 -0.48 -17.45
N ILE A 439 -4.95 -1.06 -16.25
CA ILE A 439 -4.19 -0.46 -15.13
C ILE A 439 -2.67 -0.71 -15.26
N CYS A 440 -2.21 -1.59 -16.15
CA CYS A 440 -0.82 -2.00 -16.16
C CYS A 440 0.07 -0.87 -16.66
N PRO A 441 1.04 -0.37 -15.87
CA PRO A 441 1.90 0.72 -16.33
C PRO A 441 2.93 0.30 -17.39
N ASN A 442 3.19 -1.01 -17.55
CA ASN A 442 4.26 -1.55 -18.38
C ASN A 442 3.77 -2.53 -19.46
N ASP A 443 2.46 -2.58 -19.73
CA ASP A 443 1.85 -3.52 -20.69
C ASP A 443 2.30 -4.98 -20.49
N ALA A 444 2.46 -5.37 -19.22
CA ALA A 444 2.99 -6.67 -18.82
C ALA A 444 1.91 -7.75 -18.65
N ILE A 445 0.64 -7.41 -18.84
CA ILE A 445 -0.47 -8.33 -18.66
C ILE A 445 -1.58 -8.04 -19.68
N ASP A 446 -2.08 -9.09 -20.34
CA ASP A 446 -3.26 -9.01 -21.18
C ASP A 446 -4.34 -9.99 -20.72
N LYS A 447 -5.48 -9.46 -20.25
CA LYS A 447 -6.64 -10.25 -19.79
C LYS A 447 -6.24 -11.44 -18.90
N GLY A 448 -5.32 -11.20 -17.96
CA GLY A 448 -4.84 -12.22 -17.02
C GLY A 448 -3.63 -13.02 -17.48
N GLU A 449 -3.18 -12.90 -18.72
CA GLU A 449 -1.94 -13.53 -19.22
C GLU A 449 -0.77 -12.59 -18.94
N ILE A 450 0.15 -13.02 -18.09
CA ILE A 450 1.22 -12.18 -17.55
C ILE A 450 2.54 -12.49 -18.26
N ASN A 451 3.20 -11.46 -18.75
CA ASN A 451 4.60 -11.49 -19.12
C ASN A 451 5.45 -11.09 -17.91
N THR A 452 6.14 -12.05 -17.31
CA THR A 452 6.96 -11.85 -16.10
C THR A 452 8.23 -11.04 -16.35
N GLU A 453 8.76 -11.02 -17.58
CA GLU A 453 9.93 -10.21 -17.95
C GLU A 453 9.60 -8.71 -17.92
N LYS A 454 8.40 -8.35 -18.39
CA LYS A 454 7.89 -6.97 -18.35
C LYS A 454 7.34 -6.55 -16.97
N CYS A 455 6.94 -7.52 -16.14
CA CYS A 455 6.27 -7.25 -14.88
C CYS A 455 7.23 -6.67 -13.83
N GLU A 456 6.93 -5.49 -13.30
CA GLU A 456 7.68 -4.87 -12.20
C GLU A 456 7.14 -5.24 -10.80
N TYR A 457 6.18 -6.17 -10.72
CA TYR A 457 5.57 -6.62 -9.45
C TYR A 457 4.95 -5.47 -8.61
N CYS A 458 4.48 -4.39 -9.25
CA CYS A 458 3.93 -3.23 -8.54
C CYS A 458 2.59 -3.48 -7.85
N SER A 459 1.83 -4.52 -8.25
CA SER A 459 0.50 -4.95 -7.76
C SER A 459 -0.73 -4.15 -8.23
N ALA A 460 -0.60 -3.23 -9.20
CA ALA A 460 -1.75 -2.51 -9.77
C ALA A 460 -2.84 -3.43 -10.36
N CYS A 461 -2.44 -4.46 -11.10
CA CYS A 461 -3.36 -5.46 -11.64
C CYS A 461 -4.08 -6.28 -10.55
N VAL A 462 -3.44 -6.48 -9.40
CA VAL A 462 -4.05 -7.16 -8.24
C VAL A 462 -5.09 -6.26 -7.59
N ASN A 463 -4.72 -4.99 -7.37
CA ASN A 463 -5.58 -4.00 -6.70
C ASN A 463 -6.86 -3.72 -7.48
N ILE A 464 -6.82 -3.72 -8.82
CA ILE A 464 -8.03 -3.48 -9.64
C ILE A 464 -8.89 -4.74 -9.84
N CYS A 465 -8.38 -5.94 -9.53
CA CYS A 465 -9.01 -7.19 -9.94
C CYS A 465 -10.30 -7.50 -9.13
N PRO A 466 -11.50 -7.42 -9.73
CA PRO A 466 -12.75 -7.56 -8.99
C PRO A 466 -13.01 -8.98 -8.50
N THR A 467 -12.32 -9.99 -9.03
CA THR A 467 -12.51 -11.39 -8.65
C THR A 467 -11.34 -11.95 -7.85
N ARG A 468 -10.33 -11.11 -7.53
CA ARG A 468 -9.09 -11.53 -6.86
C ARG A 468 -8.40 -12.72 -7.56
N ALA A 469 -8.54 -12.77 -8.89
CA ALA A 469 -7.95 -13.81 -9.72
C ALA A 469 -6.44 -13.68 -9.79
N ILE A 470 -5.91 -12.46 -9.71
CA ILE A 470 -4.46 -12.22 -9.77
C ILE A 470 -3.91 -12.25 -8.35
N ARG A 471 -2.91 -13.09 -8.12
CA ARG A 471 -2.21 -13.22 -6.84
C ARG A 471 -0.77 -12.81 -7.02
N ILE A 472 -0.25 -12.08 -6.05
CA ILE A 472 1.13 -11.65 -6.01
C ILE A 472 1.74 -11.99 -4.66
N TYR A 473 2.97 -12.46 -4.69
CA TYR A 473 3.84 -12.58 -3.53
C TYR A 473 5.09 -11.74 -3.79
N ARG A 474 5.49 -10.95 -2.80
CA ARG A 474 6.62 -10.02 -2.92
C ARG A 474 7.60 -10.19 -1.77
N THR A 475 8.86 -10.28 -2.13
CA THR A 475 10.00 -10.01 -1.27
C THR A 475 10.54 -8.61 -1.55
N TRP A 476 11.34 -8.09 -0.63
CA TRP A 476 11.82 -6.71 -0.69
C TRP A 476 13.29 -6.65 -0.34
N ASN A 477 14.05 -5.92 -1.16
CA ASN A 477 15.43 -5.57 -0.87
C ASN A 477 15.50 -4.13 -0.37
N GLU A 478 16.52 -3.83 0.43
CA GLU A 478 16.88 -2.45 0.74
C GLU A 478 17.37 -1.77 -0.54
N LYS A 479 16.92 -0.53 -0.79
CA LYS A 479 17.37 0.25 -1.94
C LYS A 479 18.71 0.89 -1.57
N THR A 480 19.81 0.26 -1.97
CA THR A 480 21.13 0.88 -1.93
C THR A 480 21.12 2.11 -2.84
N LYS A 481 21.66 3.23 -2.35
CA LYS A 481 21.76 4.49 -3.11
C LYS A 481 22.67 4.35 -4.32
#